data_AF-A0A7C5N2B4-F1
#
_entry.id   AF-A0A7C5N2B4-F1
#
_cell.length_a   1.000
_cell.length_b   1.000
_cell.length_c   1.000
_cell.angle_alpha   90.00
_cell.angle_beta   90.00
_cell.angle_gamma   90.00
#
_symmetry.space_group_name_H-M   'P 1'
#
loop_
_entity.id
_entity.type
_entity.pdbx_description
1 polymer ?
#
loop_
_entity_poly.entity_id
_entity_poly.type
_entity_poly.pdbx_seq_one_letter_code
_entity_poly.pdbx_strand_id
1 'polypeptide(L)'
;MAEGIMIAAESLGADANVSPHARLAEIIERIEHLLPTQNPLDNFVHHNTLHAFEHLAFREGVESAASIYGAQPWATMAFYREAYQSGRILDRDVDDVLERHVEPGDVDLPGLSLTRRDVTLRLMLAPDIGLHEPEASAWALHERHYMEELPPTLNRRSVERLRALGPPDRVVGQLWRACAAVASRPKSRRDVVRLAEEV
;
A
#
# COMPACT_ATOMS: atom_id res chain seq x y z
N MET A 1 -5.72 19.14 8.42
CA MET A 1 -7.02 19.85 8.32
C MET A 1 -6.93 21.19 7.58
N ALA A 2 -5.85 21.97 7.72
CA ALA A 2 -5.73 23.26 7.02
C ALA A 2 -5.25 23.18 5.54
N GLU A 3 -4.54 22.13 5.15
CA GLU A 3 -3.96 22.02 3.79
C GLU A 3 -4.98 21.64 2.70
N GLY A 4 -5.98 20.80 3.00
CA GLY A 4 -6.98 20.37 2.01
C GLY A 4 -7.92 21.48 1.53
N ILE A 5 -8.23 22.46 2.40
CA ILE A 5 -9.01 23.65 2.03
C ILE A 5 -8.17 24.61 1.16
N MET A 6 -6.84 24.56 1.29
CA MET A 6 -5.94 25.45 0.59
C MET A 6 -5.74 25.06 -0.90
N ILE A 7 -5.81 23.77 -1.24
CA ILE A 7 -5.71 23.29 -2.63
C ILE A 7 -6.90 23.76 -3.48
N ALA A 8 -8.10 23.87 -2.90
CA ALA A 8 -9.26 24.45 -3.60
C ALA A 8 -9.09 25.95 -3.90
N ALA A 9 -8.19 26.64 -3.17
CA ALA A 9 -7.91 28.06 -3.32
C ALA A 9 -6.76 28.36 -4.30
N GLU A 10 -5.86 27.41 -4.59
CA GLU A 10 -4.70 27.65 -5.47
C GLU A 10 -5.05 27.80 -6.96
N SER A 11 -6.27 27.43 -7.38
CA SER A 11 -6.78 27.71 -8.73
C SER A 11 -7.38 29.12 -8.89
N LEU A 12 -7.35 29.98 -7.86
CA LEU A 12 -7.83 31.36 -7.96
C LEU A 12 -6.81 32.22 -8.74
N GLY A 13 -6.86 32.11 -10.06
CA GLY A 13 -6.35 33.15 -10.95
C GLY A 13 -6.92 34.49 -10.49
N ALA A 14 -6.04 35.39 -10.07
CA ALA A 14 -6.42 36.69 -9.55
C ALA A 14 -6.85 37.61 -10.70
N ASP A 15 -8.06 37.42 -11.22
CA ASP A 15 -8.72 38.46 -11.99
C ASP A 15 -9.12 39.57 -11.03
N ALA A 16 -8.37 40.68 -11.07
CA ALA A 16 -8.52 41.85 -10.21
C ALA A 16 -9.83 42.63 -10.40
N ASN A 17 -10.76 42.10 -11.20
CA ASN A 17 -12.02 42.77 -11.58
C ASN A 17 -13.28 42.08 -11.03
N VAL A 18 -13.14 41.00 -10.25
CA VAL A 18 -14.27 40.30 -9.61
C VAL A 18 -14.53 40.92 -8.24
N SER A 19 -15.75 41.41 -8.01
CA SER A 19 -16.11 41.98 -6.70
C SER A 19 -15.94 40.95 -5.59
N PRO A 20 -15.53 41.34 -4.36
CA PRO A 20 -15.38 40.42 -3.24
C PRO A 20 -16.65 39.59 -2.97
N HIS A 21 -17.84 40.18 -3.20
CA HIS A 21 -19.12 39.49 -3.09
C HIS A 21 -19.30 38.39 -4.15
N ALA A 22 -18.93 38.65 -5.40
CA ALA A 22 -19.00 37.65 -6.46
C ALA A 22 -18.05 36.47 -6.20
N ARG A 23 -16.84 36.76 -5.71
CA ARG A 23 -15.88 35.70 -5.32
C ARG A 23 -16.38 34.88 -4.13
N LEU A 24 -17.00 35.51 -3.13
CA LEU A 24 -17.60 34.80 -2.00
C LEU A 24 -18.77 33.92 -2.43
N ALA A 25 -19.62 34.41 -3.34
CA ALA A 25 -20.74 33.64 -3.87
C ALA A 25 -20.26 32.38 -4.62
N GLU A 26 -19.22 32.51 -5.45
CA GLU A 26 -18.62 31.37 -6.17
C GLU A 26 -18.02 30.33 -5.21
N ILE A 27 -17.36 30.78 -4.14
CA ILE A 27 -16.83 29.89 -3.09
C ILE A 27 -17.97 29.15 -2.37
N ILE A 28 -19.05 29.85 -2.03
CA ILE A 28 -20.21 29.26 -1.36
C ILE A 28 -20.87 28.21 -2.26
N GLU A 29 -21.08 28.51 -3.54
CA GLU A 29 -21.68 27.58 -4.52
C GLU A 29 -20.83 26.30 -4.67
N ARG A 30 -19.50 26.43 -4.73
CA ARG A 30 -18.58 25.28 -4.79
C ARG A 30 -18.60 24.46 -3.49
N ILE A 31 -18.67 25.11 -2.33
CA ILE A 31 -18.71 24.43 -1.04
C ILE A 31 -20.06 23.71 -0.85
N GLU A 32 -21.16 24.29 -1.32
CA GLU A 32 -22.50 23.68 -1.22
C GLU A 32 -22.53 22.27 -1.81
N HIS A 33 -21.82 22.05 -2.93
CA HIS A 33 -21.76 20.75 -3.60
C HIS A 33 -20.94 19.71 -2.81
N LEU A 34 -20.07 20.15 -1.89
CA LEU A 34 -19.27 19.29 -1.02
C LEU A 34 -19.95 19.03 0.32
N LEU A 35 -20.95 19.84 0.69
CA LEU A 35 -21.66 19.69 1.95
C LEU A 35 -22.71 18.58 1.83
N PRO A 36 -22.84 17.71 2.85
CA PRO A 36 -23.96 16.79 2.89
C PRO A 36 -25.26 17.59 2.93
N THR A 37 -26.09 17.43 1.89
CA THR A 37 -27.41 18.07 1.78
C THR A 37 -28.47 17.43 2.70
N GLN A 38 -28.11 16.37 3.42
CA GLN A 38 -28.98 15.67 4.35
C GLN A 38 -28.43 15.65 5.78
N ASN A 39 -29.35 15.73 6.74
CA ASN A 39 -29.03 15.54 8.15
C ASN A 39 -28.55 14.09 8.39
N PRO A 40 -27.76 13.81 9.44
CA PRO A 40 -27.35 12.45 9.77
C PRO A 40 -28.59 11.57 9.95
N LEU A 41 -28.76 10.57 9.10
CA LEU A 41 -29.85 9.59 9.19
C LEU A 41 -29.28 8.27 9.70
N ASP A 42 -29.98 7.61 10.63
CA ASP A 42 -29.57 6.33 11.21
C ASP A 42 -29.59 5.17 10.19
N ASN A 43 -30.29 5.30 9.05
CA ASN A 43 -30.37 4.27 8.01
C ASN A 43 -30.47 4.87 6.59
N PHE A 44 -29.68 4.28 5.68
CA PHE A 44 -29.63 4.44 4.21
C PHE A 44 -29.57 5.86 3.63
N VAL A 45 -28.36 6.23 3.19
CA VAL A 45 -28.10 7.44 2.39
C VAL A 45 -28.11 7.05 0.91
N HIS A 46 -29.05 7.59 0.13
CA HIS A 46 -29.09 7.40 -1.33
C HIS A 46 -28.09 8.31 -2.07
N HIS A 47 -27.67 9.40 -1.43
CA HIS A 47 -26.68 10.33 -1.95
C HIS A 47 -25.30 9.97 -1.38
N ASN A 48 -24.58 9.09 -2.08
CA ASN A 48 -23.19 8.82 -1.79
C ASN A 48 -22.41 10.15 -1.79
N THR A 49 -21.73 10.48 -0.70
CA THR A 49 -20.90 11.70 -0.60
C THR A 49 -19.83 11.78 -1.70
N LEU A 50 -19.50 10.64 -2.33
CA LEU A 50 -18.65 10.58 -3.51
C LEU A 50 -19.27 11.16 -4.78
N HIS A 51 -20.59 11.47 -4.83
CA HIS A 51 -21.24 12.06 -6.01
C HIS A 51 -20.58 13.37 -6.44
N ALA A 52 -20.13 14.19 -5.49
CA ALA A 52 -19.43 15.44 -5.80
C ALA A 52 -18.12 15.21 -6.59
N PHE A 53 -17.60 13.97 -6.60
CA PHE A 53 -16.36 13.57 -7.24
C PHE A 53 -16.58 12.62 -8.43
N GLU A 54 -17.82 12.44 -8.89
CA GLU A 54 -18.16 11.47 -9.96
C GLU A 54 -17.53 11.82 -11.32
N HIS A 55 -17.11 13.08 -11.48
CA HIS A 55 -16.42 13.58 -12.66
C HIS A 55 -14.93 13.21 -12.69
N LEU A 56 -14.37 12.67 -11.60
CA LEU A 56 -12.99 12.23 -11.48
C LEU A 56 -12.86 10.72 -11.73
N ALA A 57 -11.66 10.26 -12.09
CA ALA A 57 -11.40 8.82 -12.08
C ALA A 57 -11.57 8.29 -10.65
N PHE A 58 -12.05 7.04 -10.52
CA PHE A 58 -12.44 6.47 -9.23
C PHE A 58 -11.39 6.66 -8.11
N ARG A 59 -10.12 6.37 -8.41
CA ARG A 59 -9.01 6.55 -7.46
C ARG A 59 -8.87 8.00 -7.00
N GLU A 60 -8.85 8.93 -7.95
CA GLU A 60 -8.70 10.35 -7.67
C GLU A 60 -9.91 10.87 -6.89
N GLY A 61 -11.13 10.44 -7.24
CA GLY A 61 -12.35 10.86 -6.56
C GLY A 61 -12.40 10.40 -5.10
N VAL A 62 -12.06 9.14 -4.83
CA VAL A 62 -12.06 8.59 -3.48
C VAL A 62 -10.94 9.19 -2.62
N GLU A 63 -9.74 9.40 -3.17
CA GLU A 63 -8.63 10.06 -2.46
C GLU A 63 -8.92 11.54 -2.19
N SER A 64 -9.54 12.25 -3.14
CA SER A 64 -9.98 13.65 -2.97
C SER A 64 -11.04 13.77 -1.87
N ALA A 65 -12.05 12.90 -1.90
CA ALA A 65 -13.09 12.85 -0.89
C ALA A 65 -12.51 12.53 0.50
N ALA A 66 -11.57 11.59 0.60
CA ALA A 66 -10.91 11.25 1.86
C ALA A 66 -10.14 12.43 2.45
N SER A 67 -9.44 13.22 1.61
CA SER A 67 -8.73 14.43 2.03
C SER A 67 -9.68 15.49 2.63
N ILE A 68 -10.84 15.67 2.00
CA ILE A 68 -11.85 16.67 2.42
C ILE A 68 -12.61 16.20 3.67
N TYR A 69 -13.02 14.94 3.73
CA TYR A 69 -13.87 14.40 4.78
C TYR A 69 -13.12 13.73 5.93
N GLY A 70 -11.78 13.62 5.85
CA GLY A 70 -10.97 12.95 6.86
C GLY A 70 -11.26 11.45 6.98
N ALA A 71 -11.61 10.80 5.87
CA ALA A 71 -11.97 9.38 5.82
C ALA A 71 -10.80 8.51 5.35
N GLN A 72 -10.92 7.18 5.51
CA GLN A 72 -9.97 6.24 4.90
C GLN A 72 -10.46 5.85 3.49
N PRO A 73 -9.74 6.21 2.42
CA PRO A 73 -10.16 5.97 1.04
C PRO A 73 -10.08 4.48 0.65
N TRP A 74 -9.17 3.75 1.29
CA TRP A 74 -8.87 2.35 0.98
C TRP A 74 -8.97 1.52 2.24
N ALA A 75 -9.42 0.27 2.09
CA ALA A 75 -9.35 -0.70 3.17
C ALA A 75 -7.89 -1.02 3.54
N THR A 76 -7.69 -1.54 4.75
CA THR A 76 -6.36 -1.94 5.21
C THR A 76 -5.84 -3.16 4.44
N MET A 77 -4.52 -3.38 4.46
CA MET A 77 -3.93 -4.59 3.87
C MET A 77 -4.50 -5.87 4.50
N ALA A 78 -4.78 -5.84 5.81
CA ALA A 78 -5.39 -6.95 6.53
C ALA A 78 -6.77 -7.31 5.97
N PHE A 79 -7.60 -6.31 5.65
CA PHE A 79 -8.91 -6.53 5.04
C PHE A 79 -8.79 -7.27 3.70
N TYR A 80 -7.90 -6.84 2.81
CA TYR A 80 -7.73 -7.51 1.51
C TYR A 80 -7.21 -8.93 1.65
N ARG A 81 -6.29 -9.18 2.60
CA ARG A 81 -5.79 -10.53 2.88
C ARG A 81 -6.86 -11.45 3.44
N GLU A 82 -7.72 -10.96 4.33
CA GLU A 82 -8.86 -11.71 4.84
C GLU A 82 -9.90 -11.98 3.74
N ALA A 83 -10.17 -10.99 2.89
CA ALA A 83 -11.04 -11.17 1.73
C ALA A 83 -10.49 -12.22 0.76
N TYR A 84 -9.17 -12.27 0.56
CA TYR A 84 -8.51 -13.33 -0.22
C TYR A 84 -8.60 -14.70 0.47
N GLN A 85 -8.27 -14.79 1.75
CA GLN A 85 -8.34 -16.04 2.52
C GLN A 85 -9.76 -16.63 2.61
N SER A 86 -10.78 -15.78 2.65
CA SER A 86 -12.20 -16.18 2.66
C SER A 86 -12.76 -16.48 1.27
N GLY A 87 -11.97 -16.30 0.20
CA GLY A 87 -12.40 -16.53 -1.18
C GLY A 87 -13.32 -15.44 -1.76
N ARG A 88 -13.41 -14.27 -1.11
CA ARG A 88 -14.07 -13.08 -1.69
C ARG A 88 -13.22 -12.43 -2.77
N ILE A 89 -11.89 -12.52 -2.65
CA ILE A 89 -10.93 -12.23 -3.71
C ILE A 89 -10.33 -13.57 -4.14
N LEU A 90 -10.35 -13.86 -5.42
CA LEU A 90 -9.92 -15.15 -5.98
C LEU A 90 -8.51 -15.05 -6.55
N ASP A 91 -7.86 -16.20 -6.75
CA ASP A 91 -6.54 -16.27 -7.39
C ASP A 91 -6.51 -15.56 -8.74
N ARG A 92 -7.55 -15.76 -9.56
CA ARG A 92 -7.69 -15.08 -10.86
C ARG A 92 -7.73 -13.55 -10.73
N ASP A 93 -8.32 -13.02 -9.66
CA ASP A 93 -8.45 -11.57 -9.48
C ASP A 93 -7.09 -10.96 -9.14
N VAL A 94 -6.29 -11.66 -8.33
CA VAL A 94 -4.91 -11.29 -8.03
C VAL A 94 -4.02 -11.43 -9.26
N ASP A 95 -4.18 -12.54 -9.99
CA ASP A 95 -3.39 -12.82 -11.19
C ASP A 95 -3.59 -11.77 -12.28
N ASP A 96 -4.83 -11.35 -12.48
CA ASP A 96 -5.26 -10.28 -13.38
C ASP A 96 -4.61 -8.93 -13.03
N VAL A 97 -4.61 -8.55 -11.74
CA VAL A 97 -3.99 -7.29 -11.28
C VAL A 97 -2.48 -7.34 -11.48
N LEU A 98 -1.85 -8.48 -11.15
CA LEU A 98 -0.42 -8.65 -11.35
C LEU A 98 -0.04 -8.58 -12.83
N GLU A 99 -0.85 -9.11 -13.74
CA GLU A 99 -0.59 -9.04 -15.18
C GLU A 99 -0.71 -7.60 -15.71
N ARG A 100 -1.68 -6.83 -15.22
CA ARG A 100 -1.89 -5.44 -15.67
C ARG A 100 -0.87 -4.44 -15.12
N HIS A 101 -0.32 -4.69 -13.93
CA HIS A 101 0.41 -3.66 -13.18
C HIS A 101 1.85 -4.04 -12.81
N VAL A 102 2.27 -5.29 -13.01
CA VAL A 102 3.64 -5.71 -12.71
C VAL A 102 4.37 -6.04 -14.00
N GLU A 103 5.34 -5.17 -14.33
CA GLU A 103 6.22 -5.39 -15.47
C GLU A 103 6.96 -6.73 -15.36
N PRO A 104 6.97 -7.54 -16.43
CA PRO A 104 7.75 -8.76 -16.48
C PRO A 104 9.23 -8.49 -16.18
N GLY A 105 9.88 -9.45 -15.55
CA GLY A 105 11.32 -9.39 -15.30
C GLY A 105 11.76 -10.26 -14.15
N ASP A 106 13.00 -10.70 -14.23
CA ASP A 106 13.64 -11.45 -13.16
C ASP A 106 14.09 -10.49 -12.05
N VAL A 107 14.08 -11.01 -10.82
CA VAL A 107 14.69 -10.35 -9.67
C VAL A 107 15.98 -11.08 -9.35
N ASP A 108 17.09 -10.37 -9.41
CA ASP A 108 18.39 -10.92 -9.05
C ASP A 108 18.48 -11.04 -7.52
N LEU A 109 18.06 -12.21 -7.02
CA LEU A 109 18.25 -12.63 -5.65
C LEU A 109 19.18 -13.86 -5.66
N PRO A 110 20.40 -13.76 -5.13
CA PRO A 110 21.34 -14.87 -5.04
C PRO A 110 20.70 -16.15 -4.50
N GLY A 111 20.72 -17.20 -5.32
CA GLY A 111 20.18 -18.52 -4.97
C GLY A 111 18.66 -18.66 -5.09
N LEU A 112 17.96 -17.63 -5.59
CA LEU A 112 16.52 -17.65 -5.83
C LEU A 112 16.23 -17.12 -7.24
N SER A 113 15.71 -17.98 -8.11
CA SER A 113 15.13 -17.56 -9.39
C SER A 113 13.69 -17.15 -9.14
N LEU A 114 13.44 -15.84 -9.07
CA LEU A 114 12.11 -15.27 -8.86
C LEU A 114 11.85 -14.19 -9.90
N THR A 115 10.60 -14.10 -10.34
CA THR A 115 10.13 -12.98 -11.15
C THR A 115 9.66 -11.84 -10.26
N ARG A 116 9.56 -10.63 -10.82
CA ARG A 116 8.92 -9.48 -10.17
C ARG A 116 7.49 -9.80 -9.75
N ARG A 117 6.78 -10.58 -10.57
CA ARG A 117 5.45 -11.11 -10.27
C ARG A 117 5.47 -11.97 -9.00
N ASP A 118 6.39 -12.93 -8.91
CA ASP A 118 6.51 -13.81 -7.73
C ASP A 118 6.78 -13.02 -6.45
N VAL A 119 7.68 -12.04 -6.51
CA VAL A 119 8.01 -11.20 -5.36
C VAL A 119 6.80 -10.34 -4.96
N THR A 120 6.14 -9.71 -5.92
CA THR A 120 4.97 -8.86 -5.67
C THR A 120 3.82 -9.65 -5.05
N LEU A 121 3.49 -10.81 -5.63
CA LEU A 121 2.47 -11.72 -5.10
C LEU A 121 2.78 -12.09 -3.64
N ARG A 122 4.03 -12.45 -3.35
CA ARG A 122 4.45 -12.80 -1.99
C ARG A 122 4.34 -11.63 -1.03
N LEU A 123 4.69 -10.41 -1.44
CA LEU A 123 4.56 -9.21 -0.59
C LEU A 123 3.09 -8.87 -0.31
N MET A 124 2.22 -9.01 -1.31
CA MET A 124 0.77 -8.79 -1.16
C MET A 124 0.16 -9.76 -0.15
N LEU A 125 0.53 -11.05 -0.23
CA LEU A 125 -0.08 -12.13 0.54
C LEU A 125 0.67 -12.50 1.84
N ALA A 126 1.91 -12.06 2.02
CA ALA A 126 2.67 -12.31 3.24
C ALA A 126 1.91 -11.78 4.46
N PRO A 127 1.97 -12.41 5.63
CA PRO A 127 1.43 -11.82 6.86
C PRO A 127 2.00 -10.42 7.10
N ASP A 128 1.27 -9.57 7.83
CA ASP A 128 1.82 -8.28 8.23
C ASP A 128 2.92 -8.53 9.25
N ILE A 129 4.17 -8.43 8.79
CA ILE A 129 5.35 -8.56 9.64
C ILE A 129 5.68 -7.23 10.33
N GLY A 130 4.92 -6.17 10.07
CA GLY A 130 5.24 -4.81 10.45
C GLY A 130 6.38 -4.26 9.59
N LEU A 131 6.18 -3.10 8.98
CA LEU A 131 7.33 -2.30 8.52
C LEU A 131 7.99 -1.75 9.78
N HIS A 132 9.02 -2.46 10.26
CA HIS A 132 9.90 -1.94 11.28
C HIS A 132 10.91 -1.03 10.61
N GLU A 133 11.15 0.16 11.17
CA GLU A 133 12.37 0.90 10.85
C GLU A 133 13.57 -0.06 10.99
N PRO A 134 14.64 0.09 10.18
CA PRO A 134 15.82 -0.77 10.25
C PRO A 134 16.34 -0.98 11.67
N GLU A 135 16.27 0.06 12.50
CA GLU A 135 16.64 0.11 13.90
C GLU A 135 15.68 -0.71 14.79
N ALA A 136 14.37 -0.69 14.49
CA ALA A 136 13.35 -1.47 15.17
C ALA A 136 13.37 -2.96 14.77
N SER A 137 13.93 -3.29 13.60
CA SER A 137 13.98 -4.66 13.08
C SER A 137 14.86 -5.57 13.94
N ALA A 138 16.01 -5.08 14.41
CA ALA A 138 16.90 -5.86 15.28
C ALA A 138 16.25 -6.18 16.63
N TRP A 139 15.54 -5.20 17.21
CA TRP A 139 14.77 -5.40 18.43
C TRP A 139 13.60 -6.36 18.21
N ALA A 140 12.81 -6.19 17.14
CA ALA A 140 11.67 -7.05 16.85
C ALA A 140 12.08 -8.51 16.59
N LEU A 141 13.22 -8.74 15.93
CA LEU A 141 13.77 -10.08 15.72
C LEU A 141 14.18 -10.77 17.02
N HIS A 142 14.67 -10.01 18.00
CA HIS A 142 15.03 -10.53 19.32
C HIS A 142 13.79 -10.78 20.17
N GLU A 143 12.91 -9.78 20.29
CA GLU A 143 11.76 -9.81 21.22
C GLU A 143 10.66 -10.79 20.78
N ARG A 144 10.45 -10.95 19.47
CA ARG A 144 9.39 -11.83 18.94
C ARG A 144 9.83 -13.27 18.69
N HIS A 145 11.01 -13.66 19.19
CA HIS A 145 11.58 -14.99 19.01
C HIS A 145 11.62 -15.45 17.54
N TYR A 146 11.65 -14.52 16.58
CA TYR A 146 11.66 -14.83 15.14
C TYR A 146 12.90 -15.62 14.73
N MET A 147 13.98 -15.53 15.52
CA MET A 147 15.21 -16.28 15.29
C MET A 147 15.21 -17.66 15.95
N GLU A 148 14.28 -17.95 16.87
CA GLU A 148 14.31 -19.16 17.71
C GLU A 148 13.37 -20.27 17.20
N GLU A 149 12.26 -19.88 16.56
CA GLU A 149 11.26 -20.82 16.05
C GLU A 149 11.03 -20.68 14.55
N LEU A 150 10.63 -21.80 13.92
CA LEU A 150 10.21 -21.77 12.52
C LEU A 150 8.83 -21.12 12.41
N PRO A 151 8.60 -20.24 11.41
CA PRO A 151 7.30 -19.62 11.23
C PRO A 151 6.18 -20.67 11.11
N PRO A 152 5.08 -20.54 11.87
CA PRO A 152 3.99 -21.51 11.87
C PRO A 152 3.26 -21.61 10.53
N THR A 153 3.43 -20.59 9.67
CA THR A 153 2.85 -20.51 8.33
C THR A 153 3.61 -21.34 7.28
N LEU A 154 4.77 -21.89 7.62
CA LEU A 154 5.53 -22.73 6.70
C LEU A 154 4.81 -24.04 6.42
N ASN A 155 4.76 -24.44 5.14
CA ASN A 155 4.24 -25.75 4.78
C ASN A 155 5.11 -26.87 5.38
N ARG A 156 4.49 -28.04 5.58
CA ARG A 156 5.13 -29.21 6.20
C ARG A 156 6.46 -29.60 5.58
N ARG A 157 6.55 -29.59 4.24
CA ARG A 157 7.77 -29.95 3.51
C ARG A 157 8.92 -28.97 3.80
N SER A 158 8.63 -27.68 3.87
CA SER A 158 9.61 -26.65 4.24
C SER A 158 10.08 -26.83 5.68
N VAL A 159 9.16 -27.11 6.61
CA VAL A 159 9.49 -27.37 8.03
C VAL A 159 10.40 -28.60 8.14
N GLU A 160 10.06 -29.71 7.49
CA GLU A 160 10.86 -30.94 7.50
C GLU A 160 12.26 -30.71 6.93
N ARG A 161 12.39 -29.99 5.80
CA ARG A 161 13.69 -29.65 5.20
C ARG A 161 14.54 -28.78 6.12
N LEU A 162 13.95 -27.77 6.77
CA LEU A 162 14.69 -26.87 7.66
C LEU A 162 15.14 -27.59 8.93
N ARG A 163 14.29 -28.43 9.52
CA ARG A 163 14.65 -29.24 10.70
C ARG A 163 15.73 -30.28 10.40
N ALA A 164 15.77 -30.81 9.17
CA ALA A 164 16.83 -31.72 8.75
C ALA A 164 18.22 -31.06 8.68
N LEU A 165 18.28 -29.72 8.53
CA LEU A 165 19.54 -28.96 8.51
C LEU A 165 20.07 -28.65 9.92
N GLY A 166 19.24 -28.76 10.95
CA GLY A 166 19.62 -28.47 12.33
C GLY A 166 18.47 -27.95 13.18
N PRO A 167 18.76 -27.55 14.44
CA PRO A 167 17.76 -26.96 15.31
C PRO A 167 17.30 -25.59 14.76
N PRO A 168 16.01 -25.22 14.96
CA PRO A 168 15.40 -24.01 14.39
C PRO A 168 16.19 -22.73 14.63
N ASP A 169 16.63 -22.50 15.87
CA ASP A 169 17.41 -21.34 16.30
C ASP A 169 18.66 -21.10 15.45
N ARG A 170 19.40 -22.17 15.18
CA ARG A 170 20.62 -22.13 14.38
C ARG A 170 20.30 -21.92 12.89
N VAL A 171 19.31 -22.65 12.37
CA VAL A 171 18.98 -22.64 10.95
C VAL A 171 18.39 -21.29 10.54
N VAL A 172 17.47 -20.73 11.34
CA VAL A 172 16.87 -19.41 11.06
C VAL A 172 17.92 -18.31 11.16
N GLY A 173 18.79 -18.34 12.18
CA GLY A 173 19.89 -17.38 12.28
C GLY A 173 20.89 -17.45 11.11
N GLN A 174 21.16 -18.65 10.58
CA GLN A 174 21.97 -18.82 9.37
C GLN A 174 21.27 -18.30 8.12
N LEU A 175 19.98 -18.58 7.97
CA LEU A 175 19.17 -18.11 6.85
C LEU A 175 19.10 -16.58 6.84
N TRP A 176 18.85 -15.97 8.01
CA TRP A 176 18.82 -14.51 8.16
C TRP A 176 20.15 -13.87 7.73
N ARG A 177 21.29 -14.38 8.22
CA ARG A 177 22.62 -13.88 7.82
C ARG A 177 22.87 -14.02 6.32
N ALA A 178 22.47 -15.14 5.73
CA ALA A 178 22.60 -15.35 4.29
C ALA A 178 21.75 -14.34 3.51
N CYS A 179 20.49 -14.14 3.90
CA CYS A 179 19.60 -13.15 3.28
C CYS A 179 20.11 -11.72 3.46
N ALA A 180 20.60 -11.35 4.65
CA ALA A 180 21.17 -10.03 4.91
C ALA A 180 22.43 -9.77 4.08
N ALA A 181 23.34 -10.75 4.00
CA ALA A 181 24.54 -10.65 3.17
C ALA A 181 24.22 -10.48 1.67
N VAL A 182 23.12 -11.08 1.22
CA VAL A 182 22.58 -10.90 -0.13
C VAL A 182 22.02 -9.49 -0.32
N ALA A 183 21.17 -9.02 0.61
CA ALA A 183 20.53 -7.71 0.54
C ALA A 183 21.53 -6.55 0.63
N SER A 184 22.65 -6.72 1.35
CA SER A 184 23.71 -5.72 1.48
C SER A 184 24.68 -5.67 0.29
N ARG A 185 24.50 -6.51 -0.75
CA ARG A 185 25.35 -6.44 -1.95
C ARG A 185 25.10 -5.11 -2.68
N PRO A 186 26.15 -4.36 -3.03
CA PRO A 186 25.97 -3.12 -3.79
C PRO A 186 25.32 -3.47 -5.13
N LYS A 187 24.19 -2.82 -5.43
CA LYS A 187 23.56 -2.90 -6.76
C LYS A 187 24.61 -2.55 -7.80
N SER A 188 24.73 -3.36 -8.84
CA SER A 188 25.72 -3.15 -9.89
C SER A 188 25.53 -1.74 -10.48
N ARG A 189 26.63 -1.07 -10.86
CA ARG A 189 26.63 0.29 -11.44
C ARG A 189 25.70 0.47 -12.65
N ARG A 190 25.23 -0.62 -13.27
CA ARG A 190 24.23 -0.62 -14.36
C ARG A 190 22.80 -0.33 -13.90
N ASP A 191 22.47 -0.50 -12.62
CA ASP A 191 21.10 -0.34 -12.11
C ASP A 191 20.78 1.09 -11.67
N VAL A 192 21.81 1.88 -11.35
CA VAL A 192 21.64 3.27 -10.88
C VAL A 192 21.38 4.24 -12.04
N VAL A 193 21.87 3.92 -13.24
CA VAL A 193 21.73 4.81 -14.42
C VAL A 193 20.31 4.79 -14.99
N ARG A 194 19.59 3.67 -14.94
CA ARG A 194 18.21 3.59 -15.45
C ARG A 194 17.18 4.34 -14.60
N LEU A 195 17.37 4.42 -13.28
CA LEU A 195 16.44 5.13 -12.39
C LEU A 195 16.60 6.66 -12.45
N ALA A 196 17.70 7.17 -13.01
CA ALA A 196 17.95 8.60 -13.16
C ALA A 196 17.53 9.16 -14.53
N GLU A 197 17.15 8.31 -15.49
CA GLU A 197 16.70 8.72 -16.82
C GLU A 197 15.17 8.69 -16.98
N GLU A 198 14.42 8.25 -15.96
CA GLU A 198 12.94 8.21 -15.94
C GLU A 198 12.30 9.18 -14.92
N VAL A 199 13.04 10.21 -14.46
CA VAL A 199 12.50 11.36 -13.70
C VAL A 199 12.83 12.65 -14.46
#